data_AF-A0A024TUM6-F1
#
_entry.id   AF-A0A024TUM6-F1
#
_cell.length_a   1.000
_cell.length_b   1.000
_cell.length_c   1.000
_cell.angle_alpha   90.00
_cell.angle_beta   90.00
_cell.angle_gamma   90.00
#
_symmetry.space_group_name_H-M   'P 1'
#
loop_
_entity.id
_entity.type
_entity.pdbx_description
1 polymer ?
#
loop_
_entity_poly.entity_id
_entity_poly.type
_entity_poly.pdbx_seq_one_letter_code
_entity_poly.pdbx_strand_id
1 'polypeptide(L)'
;MSSVSGDAVKSNCPTVDEAKTEWRSGRLQWSNQAEHKLKQELNATALAKCHHLTSAFHECSKEHGLMVVFKCREQNHALNECLHQYTNKEALEALKAKKVNEIPVVVKEVPRKKYFEQ
;
A
#
# COMPACT_ATOMS: atom_id res chain seq x y z
N MET A 1 -35.02 -39.14 -19.60
CA MET A 1 -33.71 -39.15 -18.92
C MET A 1 -32.88 -38.08 -19.59
N SER A 2 -32.77 -36.93 -18.92
CA SER A 2 -32.08 -35.74 -19.40
C SER A 2 -30.62 -35.82 -18.97
N SER A 3 -29.65 -35.79 -19.89
CA SER A 3 -28.23 -35.74 -19.52
C SER A 3 -27.40 -34.92 -20.50
N VAL A 4 -27.21 -33.66 -20.09
CA VAL A 4 -26.00 -32.82 -20.12
C VAL A 4 -25.30 -32.57 -21.47
N SER A 5 -25.57 -31.37 -22.01
CA SER A 5 -24.63 -30.62 -22.85
C SER A 5 -23.45 -30.15 -21.98
N GLY A 6 -22.25 -30.63 -22.28
CA GLY A 6 -21.02 -30.18 -21.62
C GLY A 6 -20.41 -29.03 -22.40
N ASP A 7 -20.55 -27.81 -21.89
CA ASP A 7 -19.82 -26.65 -22.38
C ASP A 7 -18.31 -26.86 -22.18
N ALA A 8 -17.58 -26.83 -23.28
CA ALA A 8 -16.13 -26.87 -23.28
C ALA A 8 -15.58 -25.56 -22.71
N VAL A 9 -15.19 -25.57 -21.44
CA VAL A 9 -14.29 -24.57 -20.88
C VAL A 9 -12.94 -24.71 -21.60
N LYS A 10 -12.73 -23.91 -22.65
CA LYS A 10 -11.41 -23.73 -23.27
C LYS A 10 -10.49 -23.08 -22.24
N SER A 11 -9.69 -23.90 -21.57
CA SER A 11 -8.50 -23.43 -20.84
C SER A 11 -7.50 -22.91 -21.86
N ASN A 12 -7.52 -21.61 -22.13
CA ASN A 12 -6.50 -20.98 -22.95
C ASN A 12 -5.29 -20.70 -22.05
N CYS A 13 -4.27 -21.56 -22.14
CA CYS A 13 -3.00 -21.32 -21.44
C CYS A 13 -2.29 -20.15 -22.15
N PRO A 14 -1.86 -19.10 -21.43
CA PRO A 14 -1.23 -17.94 -22.04
C PRO A 14 0.07 -18.36 -22.74
N THR A 15 0.33 -17.76 -23.89
CA THR A 15 1.58 -17.95 -24.63
C THR A 15 2.77 -17.47 -23.80
N VAL A 16 3.96 -17.98 -24.11
CA VAL A 16 5.20 -17.64 -23.39
C VAL A 16 5.45 -16.12 -23.38
N ASP A 17 5.06 -15.42 -24.44
CA ASP A 17 5.23 -13.96 -24.53
C ASP A 17 4.17 -13.18 -23.74
N GLU A 18 2.93 -13.69 -23.65
CA GLU A 18 1.91 -13.16 -22.75
C GLU A 18 2.32 -13.34 -21.29
N ALA A 19 2.73 -14.56 -20.90
CA ALA A 19 3.22 -14.84 -19.54
C ALA A 19 4.46 -14.00 -19.17
N LYS A 20 5.37 -13.79 -20.12
CA LYS A 20 6.52 -12.89 -19.92
C LYS A 20 6.09 -11.42 -19.79
N THR A 21 5.05 -10.99 -20.51
CA THR A 21 4.54 -9.61 -20.46
C THR A 21 3.77 -9.36 -19.16
N GLU A 22 2.96 -10.31 -18.70
CA GLU A 22 2.32 -10.28 -17.38
C GLU A 22 3.33 -10.28 -16.24
N TRP A 23 4.42 -11.05 -16.35
CA TRP A 23 5.50 -11.01 -15.37
C TRP A 23 6.25 -9.67 -15.37
N ARG A 24 6.44 -9.05 -16.56
CA ARG A 24 7.07 -7.72 -16.69
C ARG A 24 6.15 -6.61 -16.17
N SER A 25 4.86 -6.65 -16.49
CA SER A 25 3.86 -5.69 -16.00
C SER A 25 3.60 -5.86 -14.50
N GLY A 26 3.63 -7.11 -14.00
CA GLY A 26 3.64 -7.41 -12.57
C GLY A 26 4.86 -6.87 -11.83
N ARG A 27 5.96 -6.55 -12.54
CA ARG A 27 7.14 -5.88 -11.98
C ARG A 27 7.10 -4.36 -12.11
N LEU A 28 6.22 -3.82 -12.96
CA LEU A 28 5.89 -2.39 -13.03
C LEU A 28 4.99 -1.93 -11.86
N GLN A 29 4.98 -2.70 -10.77
CA GLN A 29 4.44 -2.27 -9.48
C GLN A 29 5.19 -1.01 -9.02
N TRP A 30 4.45 -0.12 -8.36
CA TRP A 30 5.01 1.09 -7.76
C TRP A 30 6.20 0.74 -6.85
N SER A 31 7.29 1.51 -6.94
CA SER A 31 8.48 1.18 -6.14
C SER A 31 8.16 1.26 -4.64
N ASN A 32 8.71 0.36 -3.83
CA ASN A 32 8.56 0.40 -2.36
C ASN A 32 8.87 1.79 -1.79
N GLN A 33 9.86 2.47 -2.37
CA GLN A 33 10.24 3.82 -1.97
C GLN A 33 9.14 4.84 -2.28
N ALA A 34 8.53 4.75 -3.46
CA ALA A 34 7.44 5.63 -3.83
C ALA A 34 6.18 5.30 -3.00
N GLU A 35 5.92 4.04 -2.64
CA GLU A 35 4.78 3.69 -1.77
C GLU A 35 4.99 4.27 -0.37
N HIS A 36 6.22 4.16 0.12
CA HIS A 36 6.61 4.72 1.41
C HIS A 36 6.44 6.24 1.44
N LYS A 37 6.90 6.96 0.40
CA LYS A 37 6.68 8.40 0.27
C LYS A 37 5.20 8.76 0.30
N LEU A 38 4.37 8.03 -0.43
CA LEU A 38 2.93 8.26 -0.44
C LEU A 38 2.30 8.06 0.95
N LYS A 39 2.69 6.99 1.66
CA LYS A 39 2.27 6.73 3.04
C LYS A 39 2.72 7.83 3.99
N GLN A 40 3.92 8.40 3.80
CA GLN A 40 4.41 9.52 4.60
C GLN A 40 3.57 10.79 4.37
N GLU A 41 3.25 11.12 3.12
CA GLU A 41 2.37 12.27 2.79
C GLU A 41 0.96 12.09 3.38
N LEU A 42 0.43 10.88 3.32
CA LEU A 42 -0.85 10.51 3.94
C LEU A 42 -0.83 10.70 5.44
N ASN A 43 0.19 10.15 6.11
CA ASN A 43 0.36 10.28 7.55
C ASN A 43 0.52 11.74 7.97
N ALA A 44 1.27 12.55 7.23
CA ALA A 44 1.42 13.98 7.51
C ALA A 44 0.07 14.71 7.43
N THR A 45 -0.73 14.40 6.41
CA THR A 45 -2.08 14.96 6.26
C THR A 45 -3.01 14.51 7.38
N ALA A 46 -2.95 13.24 7.77
CA ALA A 46 -3.74 12.68 8.86
C ALA A 46 -3.39 13.34 10.21
N LEU A 47 -2.10 13.51 10.50
CA LEU A 47 -1.63 14.19 11.70
C LEU A 47 -2.09 15.65 11.77
N ALA A 48 -2.09 16.37 10.64
CA ALA A 48 -2.60 17.73 10.57
C ALA A 48 -4.11 17.81 10.90
N LYS A 49 -4.90 16.84 10.42
CA LYS A 49 -6.35 16.77 10.70
C LYS A 49 -6.66 16.34 12.13
N CYS A 50 -5.86 15.44 12.68
CA CYS A 50 -6.01 14.90 14.03
C CYS A 50 -5.23 15.71 15.09
N HIS A 51 -4.78 16.94 14.77
CA HIS A 51 -3.87 17.73 15.60
C HIS A 51 -4.33 17.89 17.06
N HIS A 52 -5.63 18.08 17.29
CA HIS A 52 -6.20 18.22 18.63
C HIS A 52 -6.00 16.94 19.47
N LEU A 53 -6.20 15.76 18.90
CA LEU A 53 -5.97 14.46 19.56
C LEU A 53 -4.48 14.18 19.71
N THR A 54 -3.67 14.56 18.71
CA THR A 54 -2.21 14.47 18.80
C THR A 54 -1.68 15.32 19.95
N SER A 55 -2.23 16.52 20.13
CA SER A 55 -1.88 17.42 21.23
C SER A 55 -2.27 16.83 22.58
N ALA A 56 -3.50 16.32 22.71
CA ALA A 56 -3.96 15.68 23.94
C ALA A 56 -3.12 14.44 24.33
N PHE A 57 -2.78 13.60 23.34
CA PHE A 57 -1.90 12.46 23.56
C PHE A 57 -0.48 12.90 23.95
N HIS A 58 0.04 13.96 23.33
CA HIS A 58 1.35 14.52 23.63
C HIS A 58 1.41 15.13 25.04
N GLU A 59 0.38 15.84 25.47
CA GLU A 59 0.26 16.37 26.83
C GLU A 59 0.25 15.26 27.87
N CYS A 60 -0.59 14.23 27.67
CA CYS A 60 -0.62 13.05 28.54
C CYS A 60 0.74 12.32 28.58
N SER A 61 1.39 12.19 27.42
CA SER A 61 2.71 11.56 27.30
C SER A 61 3.79 12.33 28.05
N LYS A 62 3.75 13.67 28.01
CA LYS A 62 4.67 14.54 28.74
C LYS A 62 4.48 14.42 30.26
N GLU A 63 3.24 14.30 30.72
CA GLU A 63 2.92 14.20 32.14
C GLU A 63 3.35 12.84 32.74
N HIS A 64 3.10 11.74 32.02
CA HIS A 64 3.28 10.39 32.56
C HIS A 64 4.56 9.69 32.09
N GLY A 65 5.27 10.24 31.10
CA GLY A 65 6.56 9.74 30.63
C GLY A 65 6.54 8.24 30.33
N LEU A 66 7.33 7.46 31.08
CA LEU A 66 7.43 6.00 30.92
C LEU A 66 6.10 5.26 31.15
N MET A 67 5.16 5.85 31.89
CA MET A 67 3.84 5.25 32.16
C MET A 67 2.80 5.54 31.07
N VAL A 68 3.16 6.20 29.96
CA VAL A 68 2.25 6.57 28.85
C VAL A 68 1.42 5.39 28.33
N VAL A 69 2.01 4.19 28.22
CA VAL A 69 1.34 3.00 27.68
C VAL A 69 0.19 2.52 28.57
N PHE A 70 0.21 2.86 29.86
CA PHE A 70 -0.83 2.51 30.81
C PHE A 70 -1.80 3.66 31.05
N LYS A 71 -1.27 4.89 31.18
CA LYS A 71 -2.05 6.08 31.58
C LYS A 71 -2.71 6.81 30.42
N CYS A 72 -2.12 6.77 29.22
CA CYS A 72 -2.61 7.51 28.06
C CYS A 72 -3.34 6.63 27.03
N ARG A 73 -3.92 5.51 27.47
CA ARG A 73 -4.58 4.55 26.58
C ARG A 73 -5.78 5.15 25.86
N GLU A 74 -6.55 5.98 26.54
CA GLU A 74 -7.75 6.61 25.97
C GLU A 74 -7.37 7.62 24.88
N GLN A 75 -6.41 8.50 25.17
CA GLN A 75 -5.91 9.49 24.21
C GLN A 75 -5.26 8.81 23.01
N ASN A 76 -4.51 7.73 23.23
CA ASN A 76 -3.92 6.92 22.16
C ASN A 76 -5.00 6.24 21.31
N HIS A 77 -6.06 5.69 21.92
CA HIS A 77 -7.17 5.08 21.21
C HIS A 77 -7.88 6.10 20.31
N ALA A 78 -8.28 7.24 20.88
CA ALA A 78 -8.94 8.30 20.13
C ALA A 78 -8.08 8.82 18.97
N LEU A 79 -6.76 9.02 19.21
CA LEU A 79 -5.82 9.41 18.16
C LEU A 79 -5.75 8.36 17.05
N ASN A 80 -5.64 7.07 17.39
CA ASN A 80 -5.58 6.01 16.41
C ASN A 80 -6.88 5.89 15.61
N GLU A 81 -8.04 6.01 16.24
CA GLU A 81 -9.33 6.04 15.55
C GLU A 81 -9.41 7.17 14.52
N CYS A 82 -8.93 8.37 14.87
CA CYS A 82 -8.87 9.49 13.95
C CYS A 82 -7.90 9.23 12.79
N LEU A 83 -6.68 8.76 13.09
CA LEU A 83 -5.68 8.47 12.05
C LEU A 83 -6.19 7.42 11.07
N HIS A 84 -6.84 6.36 11.57
CA HIS A 84 -7.38 5.26 10.76
C HIS A 84 -8.41 5.72 9.72
N GLN A 85 -9.16 6.80 9.97
CA GLN A 85 -10.09 7.36 9.00
C GLN A 85 -9.39 7.93 7.76
N TYR A 86 -8.15 8.41 7.92
CA TYR A 86 -7.41 9.05 6.84
C TYR A 86 -6.33 8.14 6.24
N THR A 87 -5.77 7.21 7.00
CA THR A 87 -4.68 6.30 6.56
C THR A 87 -5.19 4.93 6.10
N ASN A 88 -6.44 4.84 5.66
CA ASN A 88 -7.03 3.60 5.19
C ASN A 88 -6.49 3.22 3.78
N LYS A 89 -6.74 1.97 3.38
CA LYS A 89 -6.27 1.46 2.07
C LYS A 89 -6.89 2.24 0.91
N GLU A 90 -8.15 2.66 1.04
CA GLU A 90 -8.85 3.41 -0.01
C GLU A 90 -8.23 4.79 -0.26
N ALA A 91 -7.83 5.50 0.80
CA ALA A 91 -7.15 6.79 0.72
C ALA A 91 -5.76 6.66 0.08
N LEU A 92 -5.06 5.56 0.38
CA LEU A 92 -3.78 5.25 -0.26
C LEU A 92 -3.95 5.00 -1.76
N GLU A 93 -4.90 4.16 -2.16
CA GLU A 93 -5.17 3.85 -3.57
C GLU A 93 -5.68 5.08 -4.34
N ALA A 94 -6.49 5.93 -3.71
CA ALA A 94 -6.93 7.20 -4.30
C ALA A 94 -5.76 8.16 -4.57
N LEU A 95 -4.78 8.23 -3.65
CA LEU A 95 -3.57 9.02 -3.86
C LEU A 95 -2.64 8.40 -4.89
N LYS A 96 -2.52 7.06 -4.93
CA LYS A 96 -1.77 6.35 -5.97
C LYS A 96 -2.34 6.71 -7.33
N ALA A 97 -3.67 6.58 -7.51
CA ALA A 97 -4.35 6.92 -8.76
C ALA A 97 -4.09 8.36 -9.22
N LYS A 98 -4.07 9.34 -8.30
CA LYS A 98 -3.75 10.74 -8.61
C LYS A 98 -2.29 10.95 -9.01
N LYS A 99 -1.36 10.21 -8.40
CA LYS A 99 0.10 10.38 -8.56
C LYS A 99 0.73 9.45 -9.59
N VAL A 100 -0.01 8.48 -10.13
CA VAL A 100 0.43 7.58 -11.22
C VAL A 100 0.99 8.35 -12.42
N ASN A 101 0.47 9.55 -12.70
CA ASN A 101 0.92 10.38 -13.82
C ASN A 101 2.20 11.17 -13.54
N GLU A 102 2.62 11.32 -12.27
CA GLU A 102 3.70 12.24 -11.85
C GLU A 102 5.00 11.52 -11.45
N ILE A 103 4.94 10.24 -11.06
CA ILE A 103 6.10 9.54 -10.49
C ILE A 103 6.55 8.44 -11.46
N PRO A 104 7.78 8.50 -11.99
CA PRO A 104 8.29 7.46 -12.86
C PRO A 104 8.37 6.16 -12.06
N VAL A 105 7.66 5.14 -12.53
CA VAL A 105 7.79 3.77 -12.04
C VAL A 105 9.27 3.43 -12.13
N VAL A 106 9.94 3.24 -10.98
CA VAL A 106 11.36 2.88 -10.97
C VAL A 106 11.48 1.46 -11.52
N VAL A 107 11.62 1.35 -12.84
CA VAL A 107 12.00 0.13 -13.52
C VAL A 107 13.43 -0.16 -13.08
N LYS A 108 13.60 -1.00 -12.06
CA LYS A 108 14.91 -1.59 -11.80
C LYS A 108 15.23 -2.50 -12.98
N GLU A 109 16.00 -1.99 -13.95
CA GLU A 109 16.61 -2.82 -14.98
C GLU A 109 17.47 -3.87 -14.28
N VAL A 110 17.01 -5.13 -14.30
CA VAL A 110 17.82 -6.26 -13.85
C VAL A 110 18.70 -6.66 -15.04
N PRO A 111 20.03 -6.65 -14.92
CA PRO A 111 20.89 -7.08 -16.02
C PRO A 111 20.58 -8.54 -16.34
N ARG A 112 20.11 -8.79 -17.56
CA ARG A 112 19.83 -10.13 -18.07
C ARG A 112 21.17 -10.86 -18.23
N LYS A 113 21.67 -11.51 -17.18
CA LYS A 113 22.79 -12.44 -17.32
C LYS A 113 22.35 -13.54 -18.29
N LYS A 114 23.03 -13.62 -19.42
CA LYS A 114 22.85 -14.68 -20.43
C LYS A 114 23.22 -16.01 -19.78
N TYR A 115 22.22 -16.86 -19.54
CA TYR A 115 22.45 -18.27 -19.25
C TYR A 115 22.05 -19.07 -20.49
N PHE A 116 22.99 -19.20 -21.43
CA PHE A 116 23.21 -20.37 -22.29
C PHE A 116 24.41 -20.08 -23.20
N GLU A 117 25.61 -20.48 -22.76
CA GLU A 117 26.74 -20.81 -23.64
C GLU A 117 27.77 -21.54 -22.78
N GLN A 118 27.56 -22.86 -22.62
CA GLN A 118 28.61 -23.88 -22.69
C GLN A 118 27.95 -25.20 -23.08
#